data_AF-A0A1V6V634-F1
#
_entry.id   AF-A0A1V6V634-F1
#
_cell.length_a   1.000
_cell.length_b   1.000
_cell.length_c   1.000
_cell.angle_alpha   90.00
_cell.angle_beta   90.00
_cell.angle_gamma   90.00
#
_symmetry.space_group_name_H-M   'P 1'
#
loop_
_entity.id
_entity.type
_entity.pdbx_description
1 polymer ?
#
loop_
_entity_poly.entity_id
_entity_poly.type
_entity_poly.pdbx_seq_one_letter_code
_entity_poly.pdbx_strand_id
1 'polypeptide(L)'
;MPTERGQVWCSRGLPQRRKGLPENPFMVSAVFEDLRNRWNKEQIRKEVDDDISCFADTDYPWAEITVMVAGEADVECASVAKRTGCAVLTDDSDLLLHDLGQHGAVLFLDSVQTSSGVWDPAEPDIRGLRICPHSLSGRLGISSVQWFAYELQRNVHMSFAELTRISKESSQATELSSEYLEFLREYQYETPDNEVIRGARQSLLPLDPRVSELFWQYELPSIYCLGEQPHVYLGILNEDSSRRCAWEQGRTYRSLGYSLFNLSRPAANRFAAVHEFVRRGGRIVAEEITLSGTKTVASDMELVRRRLATAHAAFDEGLSAESFWFLFALSDIYRDGAGTTTIPSGKELESFLTKGYMAQSTKWTDIHLLAQIQAALYSLRILKQLLDIAAPGDDLIESSSLLADLPPLHIMMSRQKMIQSFANTRLVRHAIRQMIETYG
;
A
#
# COMPACT_ATOMS: atom_id res chain seq x y z
N MET A 1 18.41 -2.11 33.89
CA MET A 1 18.34 -2.81 32.59
C MET A 1 17.85 -4.22 32.83
N PRO A 2 16.69 -4.61 32.31
CA PRO A 2 16.36 -6.01 32.07
C PRO A 2 16.48 -6.28 30.56
N THR A 3 17.56 -6.97 30.21
CA THR A 3 17.82 -7.55 28.89
C THR A 3 17.00 -8.82 28.71
N GLU A 4 16.41 -8.94 27.51
CA GLU A 4 16.02 -10.19 26.84
C GLU A 4 14.91 -11.04 27.49
N ARG A 5 13.67 -10.53 27.45
CA ARG A 5 12.50 -11.41 27.21
C ARG A 5 12.34 -11.54 25.70
N GLY A 6 12.14 -12.76 25.19
CA GLY A 6 11.99 -12.99 23.76
C GLY A 6 10.66 -12.43 23.24
N GLN A 7 10.71 -11.16 22.87
CA GLN A 7 9.68 -10.47 22.11
C GLN A 7 9.46 -11.23 20.79
N VAL A 8 8.19 -11.49 20.47
CA VAL A 8 7.82 -12.17 19.22
C VAL A 8 7.86 -11.18 18.05
N TRP A 9 7.46 -9.95 18.33
CA TRP A 9 7.48 -8.81 17.42
C TRP A 9 8.28 -7.69 18.11
N CYS A 10 9.41 -7.31 17.53
CA CYS A 10 10.27 -6.26 18.08
C CYS A 10 10.21 -5.03 17.17
N SER A 11 10.19 -3.84 17.76
CA SER A 11 10.47 -2.58 17.05
C SER A 11 11.90 -2.51 16.48
N ARG A 12 12.76 -3.50 16.77
CA ARG A 12 14.10 -3.68 16.19
C ARG A 12 14.41 -5.15 15.86
N GLY A 13 14.86 -5.37 14.63
CA GLY A 13 15.57 -6.56 14.13
C GLY A 13 14.82 -7.88 14.27
N LEU A 14 14.42 -8.49 13.15
CA LEU A 14 13.92 -9.87 13.14
C LEU A 14 14.91 -10.80 13.88
N PRO A 15 14.43 -11.73 14.74
CA PRO A 15 15.26 -12.76 15.35
C PRO A 15 16.12 -13.45 14.29
N GLN A 16 17.32 -13.91 14.63
CA GLN A 16 18.27 -14.45 13.64
C GLN A 16 17.65 -15.55 12.76
N ARG A 17 16.80 -16.41 13.34
CA ARG A 17 16.02 -17.45 12.63
C ARG A 17 15.01 -16.91 11.60
N ARG A 18 14.58 -15.66 11.74
CA ARG A 18 13.62 -14.96 10.84
C ARG A 18 14.30 -13.96 9.91
N LYS A 19 15.64 -13.81 9.95
CA LYS A 19 16.37 -12.91 9.05
C LYS A 19 16.43 -13.40 7.59
N GLY A 20 16.10 -14.66 7.34
CA GLY A 20 16.00 -15.24 6.00
C GLY A 20 14.65 -15.00 5.32
N LEU A 21 13.67 -14.41 6.01
CA LEU A 21 12.37 -14.10 5.42
C LEU A 21 12.53 -13.13 4.24
N PRO A 22 11.69 -13.26 3.20
CA PRO A 22 11.74 -12.36 2.06
C PRO A 22 11.62 -10.90 2.50
N GLU A 23 12.36 -10.00 1.83
CA GLU A 23 12.20 -8.57 2.05
C GLU A 23 10.72 -8.17 1.86
N ASN A 24 10.16 -7.46 2.83
CA ASN A 24 8.79 -6.97 2.72
C ASN A 24 8.77 -5.90 1.61
N PRO A 25 7.93 -6.05 0.57
CA PRO A 25 7.73 -4.97 -0.38
C PRO A 25 7.37 -3.68 0.35
N PHE A 26 8.02 -2.58 -0.02
CA PHE A 26 7.87 -1.29 0.67
C PHE A 26 6.45 -0.69 0.57
N MET A 27 5.57 -1.28 -0.24
CA MET A 27 4.19 -0.83 -0.42
C MET A 27 3.20 -1.74 0.29
N VAL A 28 2.37 -1.15 1.16
CA VAL A 28 1.25 -1.82 1.85
C VAL A 28 0.37 -2.61 0.88
N SER A 29 0.14 -2.08 -0.33
CA SER A 29 -0.59 -2.74 -1.41
C SER A 29 -0.12 -4.17 -1.70
N ALA A 30 1.19 -4.42 -1.55
CA ALA A 30 1.77 -5.73 -1.79
C ALA A 30 1.51 -6.72 -0.64
N VAL A 31 1.33 -6.24 0.59
CA VAL A 31 0.99 -7.11 1.75
C VAL A 31 -0.40 -7.72 1.58
N PHE A 32 -1.39 -6.91 1.20
CA PHE A 32 -2.74 -7.40 0.95
C PHE A 32 -2.78 -8.44 -0.18
N GLU A 33 -2.11 -8.14 -1.31
CA GLU A 33 -2.02 -9.07 -2.44
C GLU A 33 -1.30 -10.37 -2.05
N ASP A 34 -0.22 -10.29 -1.27
CA ASP A 34 0.55 -11.45 -0.85
C ASP A 34 -0.24 -12.37 0.11
N LEU A 35 -0.96 -11.79 1.08
CA LEU A 35 -1.82 -12.56 1.99
C LEU A 35 -2.91 -13.31 1.22
N ARG A 36 -3.46 -12.72 0.17
CA ARG A 36 -4.52 -13.37 -0.63
C ARG A 36 -4.00 -14.38 -1.64
N ASN A 37 -2.85 -14.11 -2.27
CA ASN A 37 -2.46 -14.83 -3.49
C ASN A 37 -1.09 -15.52 -3.43
N ARG A 38 -0.20 -15.14 -2.51
CA ARG A 38 1.18 -15.68 -2.44
C ARG A 38 1.35 -16.68 -1.31
N TRP A 39 0.84 -16.37 -0.12
CA TRP A 39 1.12 -17.14 1.09
C TRP A 39 0.22 -18.37 1.23
N ASN A 40 0.43 -19.37 0.38
CA ASN A 40 -0.13 -20.71 0.54
C ASN A 40 0.70 -21.55 1.52
N LYS A 41 0.13 -22.68 1.98
CA LYS A 41 0.80 -23.59 2.93
C LYS A 41 2.17 -24.06 2.45
N GLU A 42 2.34 -24.35 1.16
CA GLU A 42 3.63 -24.80 0.62
C GLU A 42 4.69 -23.69 0.72
N GLN A 43 4.35 -22.47 0.32
CA GLN A 43 5.27 -21.34 0.38
C GLN A 43 5.61 -20.96 1.82
N ILE A 44 4.64 -21.01 2.73
CA ILE A 44 4.90 -20.74 4.16
C ILE A 44 5.88 -21.78 4.73
N ARG A 45 5.70 -23.09 4.44
CA ARG A 45 6.64 -24.14 4.88
C ARG A 45 8.06 -23.95 4.35
N LYS A 46 8.22 -23.37 3.15
CA LYS A 46 9.54 -23.09 2.58
C LYS A 46 10.27 -21.95 3.29
N GLU A 47 9.53 -20.97 3.79
CA GLU A 47 10.07 -19.75 4.38
C GLU A 47 10.14 -19.79 5.91
N VAL A 48 9.36 -20.67 6.56
CA VAL A 48 9.26 -20.78 8.01
C VAL A 48 9.46 -22.22 8.45
N ASP A 49 10.40 -22.43 9.38
CA ASP A 49 10.68 -23.72 10.04
C ASP A 49 9.83 -23.87 11.32
N ASP A 50 8.51 -23.64 11.19
CA ASP A 50 7.53 -23.74 12.30
C ASP A 50 6.43 -24.74 11.92
N ASP A 51 5.78 -25.33 12.93
CA ASP A 51 4.61 -26.20 12.70
C ASP A 51 3.42 -25.36 12.23
N ILE A 52 2.93 -25.67 11.02
CA ILE A 52 1.78 -25.00 10.39
C ILE A 52 0.50 -25.84 10.45
N SER A 53 0.46 -26.87 11.29
CA SER A 53 -0.72 -27.73 11.50
C SER A 53 -1.94 -26.94 12.01
N CYS A 54 -1.73 -25.78 12.62
CA CYS A 54 -2.79 -24.90 13.14
C CYS A 54 -3.53 -24.10 12.06
N PHE A 55 -3.06 -24.08 10.82
CA PHE A 55 -3.74 -23.38 9.74
C PHE A 55 -5.01 -24.11 9.31
N ALA A 56 -6.03 -23.33 8.92
CA ALA A 56 -7.26 -23.85 8.33
C ALA A 56 -6.97 -24.83 7.17
N ASP A 57 -7.85 -25.79 6.90
CA ASP A 57 -7.65 -26.83 5.88
C ASP A 57 -7.50 -26.31 4.44
N THR A 58 -7.67 -25.01 4.20
CA THR A 58 -7.49 -24.37 2.90
C THR A 58 -6.01 -24.26 2.49
N ASP A 59 -5.74 -24.21 1.19
CA ASP A 59 -4.37 -24.02 0.67
C ASP A 59 -3.84 -22.61 0.96
N TYR A 60 -4.74 -21.62 1.02
CA TYR A 60 -4.45 -20.21 1.28
C TYR A 60 -5.09 -19.77 2.60
N PRO A 61 -4.42 -20.00 3.75
CA PRO A 61 -5.04 -19.81 5.07
C PRO A 61 -5.42 -18.36 5.38
N TRP A 62 -4.80 -17.38 4.70
CA TRP A 62 -5.03 -15.96 4.94
C TRP A 62 -6.07 -15.35 3.98
N ALA A 63 -6.35 -15.99 2.84
CA ALA A 63 -7.11 -15.37 1.77
C ALA A 63 -8.56 -15.06 2.16
N GLU A 64 -9.21 -15.96 2.91
CA GLU A 64 -10.62 -15.82 3.32
C GLU A 64 -10.81 -14.83 4.48
N ILE A 65 -9.77 -14.60 5.27
CA ILE A 65 -9.81 -13.70 6.43
C ILE A 65 -9.19 -12.32 6.15
N THR A 66 -8.66 -12.12 4.94
CA THR A 66 -8.08 -10.84 4.50
C THR A 66 -9.07 -10.07 3.64
N VAL A 67 -9.56 -8.95 4.18
CA VAL A 67 -10.64 -8.15 3.59
C VAL A 67 -10.15 -6.75 3.25
N MET A 68 -10.50 -6.25 2.06
CA MET A 68 -10.32 -4.84 1.70
C MET A 68 -11.53 -4.06 2.22
N VAL A 69 -11.28 -2.96 2.92
CA VAL A 69 -12.31 -2.06 3.45
C VAL A 69 -12.34 -0.75 2.65
N ALA A 70 -13.44 0.00 2.77
CA ALA A 70 -13.67 1.20 1.95
C ALA A 70 -12.83 2.42 2.34
N GLY A 71 -12.33 2.45 3.58
CA GLY A 71 -11.50 3.52 4.11
C GLY A 71 -10.40 2.96 5.01
N GLU A 72 -10.09 3.65 6.10
CA GLU A 72 -9.09 3.19 7.06
C GLU A 72 -9.54 1.90 7.77
N ALA A 73 -8.57 1.02 7.99
CA ALA A 73 -8.81 -0.27 8.65
C ALA A 73 -9.28 -0.08 10.10
N ASP A 74 -8.80 0.97 10.78
CA ASP A 74 -9.07 1.26 12.19
C ASP A 74 -10.56 1.45 12.46
N VAL A 75 -11.27 2.13 11.54
CA VAL A 75 -12.71 2.37 11.62
C VAL A 75 -13.51 1.06 11.59
N GLU A 76 -13.21 0.15 10.65
CA GLU A 76 -13.93 -1.13 10.57
C GLU A 76 -13.50 -2.10 11.68
N CYS A 77 -12.21 -2.11 12.04
CA CYS A 77 -11.69 -2.86 13.18
C CYS A 77 -12.39 -2.46 14.49
N ALA A 78 -12.56 -1.16 14.73
CA ALA A 78 -13.29 -0.63 15.87
C ALA A 78 -14.76 -1.07 15.85
N SER A 79 -15.42 -0.99 14.69
CA SER A 79 -16.80 -1.44 14.49
C SER A 79 -16.99 -2.94 14.79
N VAL A 80 -16.06 -3.79 14.33
CA VAL A 80 -16.05 -5.23 14.65
C VAL A 80 -15.80 -5.46 16.14
N ALA A 81 -14.83 -4.78 16.74
CA ALA A 81 -14.52 -4.89 18.16
C ALA A 81 -15.70 -4.47 19.06
N LYS A 82 -16.38 -3.38 18.71
CA LYS A 82 -17.59 -2.91 19.41
C LYS A 82 -18.72 -3.93 19.38
N ARG A 83 -18.94 -4.59 18.24
CA ARG A 83 -20.02 -5.58 18.07
C ARG A 83 -19.71 -6.93 18.72
N THR A 84 -18.44 -7.34 18.72
CA THR A 84 -18.05 -8.71 19.11
C THR A 84 -17.34 -8.78 20.46
N GLY A 85 -16.84 -7.65 20.98
CA GLY A 85 -15.98 -7.60 22.15
C GLY A 85 -14.56 -8.13 21.91
N CYS A 86 -14.14 -8.30 20.65
CA CYS A 86 -12.80 -8.78 20.32
C CYS A 86 -11.72 -7.71 20.60
N ALA A 87 -10.46 -8.14 20.57
CA ALA A 87 -9.32 -7.23 20.58
C ALA A 87 -8.83 -6.97 19.15
N VAL A 88 -8.45 -5.73 18.86
CA VAL A 88 -7.75 -5.36 17.63
C VAL A 88 -6.25 -5.39 17.88
N LEU A 89 -5.51 -6.09 17.05
CA LEU A 89 -4.06 -6.18 17.11
C LEU A 89 -3.45 -5.06 16.24
N THR A 90 -2.94 -4.00 16.87
CA THR A 90 -2.30 -2.86 16.17
C THR A 90 -1.25 -2.20 17.08
N ASP A 91 -0.21 -1.60 16.48
CA ASP A 91 0.68 -0.68 17.21
C ASP A 91 0.20 0.77 17.15
N ASP A 92 -0.88 1.04 16.39
CA ASP A 92 -1.48 2.37 16.39
C ASP A 92 -2.30 2.59 17.65
N SER A 93 -1.94 3.66 18.37
CA SER A 93 -2.52 3.97 19.67
C SER A 93 -3.80 4.81 19.55
N ASP A 94 -4.02 5.46 18.41
CA ASP A 94 -5.22 6.23 18.13
C ASP A 94 -6.49 5.35 18.10
N LEU A 95 -6.36 4.05 17.86
CA LEU A 95 -7.45 3.09 17.92
C LEU A 95 -8.14 3.05 19.30
N LEU A 96 -7.44 3.47 20.37
CA LEU A 96 -8.02 3.63 21.70
C LEU A 96 -9.06 4.76 21.79
N LEU A 97 -9.07 5.66 20.81
CA LEU A 97 -9.97 6.81 20.72
C LEU A 97 -11.27 6.47 19.98
N HIS A 98 -11.27 5.40 19.20
CA HIS A 98 -12.50 4.88 18.61
C HIS A 98 -13.39 4.21 19.68
N ASP A 99 -14.69 4.19 19.41
CA ASP A 99 -15.64 3.46 20.26
C ASP A 99 -15.54 1.94 20.01
N LEU A 100 -14.79 1.25 20.87
CA LEU A 100 -14.64 -0.21 20.88
C LEU A 100 -15.72 -0.92 21.72
N GLY A 101 -16.73 -0.21 22.22
CA GLY A 101 -17.73 -0.74 23.12
C GLY A 101 -17.20 -1.12 24.51
N GLN A 102 -18.02 -1.85 25.28
CA GLN A 102 -17.71 -2.16 26.68
C GLN A 102 -16.58 -3.18 26.86
N HIS A 103 -16.41 -4.09 25.90
CA HIS A 103 -15.51 -5.24 26.00
C HIS A 103 -14.38 -5.24 24.96
N GLY A 104 -14.53 -4.46 23.89
CA GLY A 104 -13.49 -4.32 22.88
C GLY A 104 -12.21 -3.71 23.46
N ALA A 105 -11.09 -4.04 22.84
CA ALA A 105 -9.78 -3.68 23.32
C ALA A 105 -8.77 -3.55 22.18
N VAL A 106 -7.65 -2.90 22.47
CA VAL A 106 -6.46 -2.87 21.62
C VAL A 106 -5.39 -3.77 22.26
N LEU A 107 -4.72 -4.57 21.44
CA LEU A 107 -3.54 -5.35 21.81
C LEU A 107 -2.36 -4.84 20.99
N PHE A 108 -1.32 -4.34 21.64
CA PHE A 108 -0.14 -3.79 20.95
C PHE A 108 0.75 -4.91 20.40
N LEU A 109 1.10 -4.88 19.11
CA LEU A 109 1.95 -5.92 18.50
C LEU A 109 3.31 -5.97 19.18
N ASP A 110 3.92 -4.82 19.45
CA ASP A 110 5.24 -4.70 20.06
C ASP A 110 5.33 -5.27 21.49
N SER A 111 4.18 -5.49 22.11
CA SER A 111 4.04 -6.05 23.45
C SER A 111 3.90 -7.57 23.46
N VAL A 112 3.71 -8.19 22.30
CA VAL A 112 3.51 -9.63 22.16
C VAL A 112 4.82 -10.36 22.44
N GLN A 113 4.84 -11.13 23.52
CA GLN A 113 6.00 -11.86 24.03
C GLN A 113 5.63 -13.30 24.40
N THR A 114 6.64 -14.15 24.49
CA THR A 114 6.51 -15.50 25.05
C THR A 114 7.22 -15.62 26.39
N SER A 115 6.66 -16.43 27.29
CA SER A 115 7.23 -16.85 28.59
C SER A 115 8.75 -17.01 28.61
N SER A 116 9.19 -17.92 27.75
CA SER A 116 10.55 -18.43 27.62
C SER A 116 11.37 -17.71 26.54
N GLY A 117 10.75 -16.79 25.77
CA GLY A 117 11.32 -16.22 24.56
C GLY A 117 11.43 -17.18 23.37
N VAL A 118 11.02 -18.43 23.56
CA VAL A 118 10.96 -19.48 22.53
C VAL A 118 9.50 -19.92 22.43
N TRP A 119 8.95 -19.88 21.22
CA TRP A 119 7.61 -20.40 21.00
C TRP A 119 7.63 -21.93 21.11
N ASP A 120 6.85 -22.47 22.04
CA ASP A 120 6.60 -23.90 22.17
C ASP A 120 5.14 -24.19 21.81
N PRO A 121 4.85 -24.88 20.70
CA PRO A 121 3.49 -25.25 20.34
C PRO A 121 2.81 -26.17 21.36
N ALA A 122 3.56 -26.92 22.18
CA ALA A 122 3.02 -27.77 23.23
C ALA A 122 2.58 -26.98 24.48
N GLU A 123 3.19 -25.81 24.72
CA GLU A 123 2.87 -24.90 25.82
C GLU A 123 2.69 -23.45 25.31
N PRO A 124 1.56 -23.16 24.63
CA PRO A 124 1.34 -21.85 24.04
C PRO A 124 1.21 -20.75 25.12
N ASP A 125 2.29 -19.99 25.33
CA ASP A 125 2.36 -18.91 26.32
C ASP A 125 2.60 -17.54 25.64
N ILE A 126 1.71 -17.17 24.72
CA ILE A 126 1.74 -15.86 24.07
C ILE A 126 0.99 -14.85 24.95
N ARG A 127 1.66 -13.77 25.32
CA ARG A 127 1.11 -12.68 26.13
C ARG A 127 1.32 -11.35 25.44
N GLY A 128 0.38 -10.42 25.62
CA GLY A 128 0.50 -9.05 25.13
C GLY A 128 -0.17 -8.04 26.06
N LEU A 129 0.17 -6.77 25.91
CA LEU A 129 -0.48 -5.64 26.55
C LEU A 129 -1.83 -5.40 25.88
N ARG A 130 -2.91 -5.70 26.61
CA ARG A 130 -4.29 -5.43 26.20
C ARG A 130 -4.81 -4.21 26.96
N ILE A 131 -5.34 -3.22 26.23
CA ILE A 131 -6.00 -2.05 26.80
C ILE A 131 -7.45 -2.02 26.33
N CYS A 132 -8.39 -2.06 27.26
CA CYS A 132 -9.81 -1.84 27.00
C CYS A 132 -10.15 -0.39 27.36
N PRO A 133 -10.52 0.49 26.40
CA PRO A 133 -10.79 1.91 26.67
C PRO A 133 -11.82 2.12 27.78
N HIS A 134 -12.91 1.34 27.78
CA HIS A 134 -13.93 1.42 28.83
C HIS A 134 -13.37 1.10 30.23
N SER A 135 -12.58 0.03 30.35
CA SER A 135 -11.93 -0.33 31.61
C SER A 135 -10.87 0.68 32.03
N LEU A 136 -10.16 1.28 31.07
CA LEU A 136 -9.16 2.31 31.31
C LEU A 136 -9.81 3.57 31.89
N SER A 137 -10.91 4.05 31.29
CA SER A 137 -11.68 5.18 31.80
C SER A 137 -12.12 4.95 33.24
N GLY A 138 -12.69 3.77 33.53
CA GLY A 138 -13.13 3.41 34.89
C GLY A 138 -11.98 3.37 35.91
N ARG A 139 -10.82 2.83 35.53
CA ARG A 139 -9.63 2.77 36.41
C ARG A 139 -9.01 4.15 36.65
N LEU A 140 -9.02 5.00 35.63
CA LEU A 140 -8.52 6.37 35.75
C LEU A 140 -9.53 7.29 36.44
N GLY A 141 -10.82 6.93 36.44
CA GLY A 141 -11.92 7.75 36.95
C GLY A 141 -12.26 8.93 36.03
N ILE A 142 -11.99 8.82 34.73
CA ILE A 142 -12.30 9.84 33.71
C ILE A 142 -13.58 9.48 32.94
N SER A 143 -14.25 10.47 32.36
CA SER A 143 -15.47 10.28 31.57
C SER A 143 -15.20 9.54 30.25
N SER A 144 -14.15 9.94 29.53
CA SER A 144 -13.80 9.40 28.22
C SER A 144 -12.28 9.43 27.97
N VAL A 145 -11.75 8.38 27.33
CA VAL A 145 -10.37 8.36 26.82
C VAL A 145 -10.17 9.41 25.74
N GLN A 146 -11.21 9.72 24.95
CA GLN A 146 -11.16 10.73 23.90
C GLN A 146 -10.91 12.13 24.47
N TRP A 147 -11.59 12.47 25.57
CA TRP A 147 -11.37 13.75 26.24
C TRP A 147 -9.94 13.87 26.78
N PHE A 148 -9.43 12.79 27.37
CA PHE A 148 -8.03 12.75 27.81
C PHE A 148 -7.05 12.97 26.66
N ALA A 149 -7.29 12.35 25.50
CA ALA A 149 -6.45 12.52 24.31
C ALA A 149 -6.52 13.93 23.72
N TYR A 150 -7.70 14.55 23.71
CA TYR A 150 -7.86 15.95 23.33
C TYR A 150 -7.04 16.88 24.23
N GLU A 151 -7.08 16.67 25.55
CA GLU A 151 -6.27 17.46 26.49
C GLU A 151 -4.77 17.19 26.33
N LEU A 152 -4.37 15.95 26.00
CA LEU A 152 -2.98 15.61 25.67
C LEU A 152 -2.51 16.34 24.41
N GLN A 153 -3.33 16.40 23.35
CA GLN A 153 -2.99 17.09 22.11
C GLN A 153 -2.80 18.60 22.35
N ARG A 154 -3.67 19.21 23.16
CA ARG A 154 -3.58 20.64 23.51
C ARG A 154 -2.44 20.96 24.45
N ASN A 155 -2.09 20.03 25.35
CA ASN A 155 -1.15 20.25 26.44
C ASN A 155 -0.03 19.20 26.45
N VAL A 156 0.68 19.05 25.32
CA VAL A 156 1.77 18.07 25.12
C VAL A 156 2.89 18.08 26.16
N HIS A 157 3.02 19.15 26.97
CA HIS A 157 4.05 19.28 28.01
C HIS A 157 3.57 18.83 29.41
N MET A 158 2.27 18.60 29.60
CA MET A 158 1.73 18.20 30.88
C MET A 158 2.02 16.73 31.18
N SER A 159 2.19 16.42 32.47
CA SER A 159 2.33 15.04 32.91
C SER A 159 1.01 14.27 32.83
N PHE A 160 1.10 12.94 32.76
CA PHE A 160 -0.07 12.05 32.75
C PHE A 160 -1.02 12.30 33.94
N ALA A 161 -0.45 12.58 35.13
CA ALA A 161 -1.24 12.85 36.33
C ALA A 161 -2.03 14.17 36.24
N GLU A 162 -1.42 15.21 35.66
CA GLU A 162 -2.07 16.50 35.43
C GLU A 162 -3.19 16.37 34.39
N LEU A 163 -2.92 15.70 33.27
CA LEU A 163 -3.93 15.42 32.24
C LEU A 163 -5.10 14.60 32.78
N THR A 164 -4.81 13.59 33.62
CA THR A 164 -5.85 12.80 34.29
C THR A 164 -6.70 13.67 35.21
N ARG A 165 -6.09 14.59 35.96
CA ARG A 165 -6.81 15.52 36.84
C ARG A 165 -7.73 16.44 36.04
N ILE A 166 -7.23 17.05 34.96
CA ILE A 166 -8.04 17.90 34.07
C ILE A 166 -9.19 17.12 33.47
N SER A 167 -8.94 15.88 33.04
CA SER A 167 -9.95 15.01 32.44
C SER A 167 -11.03 14.54 33.43
N LYS A 168 -10.75 14.56 34.73
CA LYS A 168 -11.75 14.30 35.79
C LYS A 168 -12.63 15.50 36.08
N GLU A 169 -12.09 16.69 35.88
CA GLU A 169 -12.74 17.98 36.13
C GLU A 169 -13.55 18.44 34.90
N SER A 170 -13.61 17.64 33.82
CA SER A 170 -14.41 17.95 32.64
C SER A 170 -15.89 18.08 33.00
N SER A 171 -16.55 19.05 32.37
CA SER A 171 -17.99 19.25 32.48
C SER A 171 -18.65 18.96 31.13
N GLN A 172 -19.92 18.54 31.12
CA GLN A 172 -20.67 18.33 29.88
C GLN A 172 -20.68 19.56 28.95
N ALA A 173 -20.59 20.78 29.51
CA ALA A 173 -20.50 22.01 28.73
C ALA A 173 -19.14 22.19 28.03
N THR A 174 -18.06 21.63 28.61
CA THR A 174 -16.71 21.64 28.01
C THR A 174 -16.57 20.56 26.94
N GLU A 175 -17.25 19.42 27.12
CA GLU A 175 -17.30 18.29 26.17
C GLU A 175 -18.20 18.54 24.93
N LEU A 176 -18.80 19.72 24.81
CA LEU A 176 -19.58 20.18 23.65
C LEU A 176 -18.93 21.36 22.93
N SER A 177 -17.66 21.67 23.22
CA SER A 177 -16.94 22.73 22.50
C SER A 177 -16.78 22.37 21.03
N SER A 178 -16.80 23.38 20.16
CA SER A 178 -16.60 23.21 18.71
C SER A 178 -15.29 22.50 18.39
N GLU A 179 -14.23 22.82 19.13
CA GLU A 179 -12.88 22.30 18.95
C GLU A 179 -12.77 20.83 19.35
N TYR A 180 -13.46 20.42 20.41
CA TYR A 180 -13.49 19.01 20.81
C TYR A 180 -14.37 18.19 19.86
N LEU A 181 -15.50 18.73 19.43
CA LEU A 181 -16.34 18.08 18.41
C LEU A 181 -15.58 17.92 17.09
N GLU A 182 -14.80 18.93 16.70
CA GLU A 182 -13.91 18.85 15.54
C GLU A 182 -12.86 17.76 15.68
N PHE A 183 -12.21 17.65 16.85
CA PHE A 183 -11.28 16.56 17.18
C PHE A 183 -11.94 15.18 17.10
N LEU A 184 -13.16 15.05 17.62
CA LEU A 184 -13.86 13.76 17.63
C LEU A 184 -14.30 13.28 16.25
N ARG A 185 -14.43 14.16 15.25
CA ARG A 185 -14.91 13.77 13.91
C ARG A 185 -14.08 12.66 13.29
N GLU A 186 -12.77 12.65 13.53
CA GLU A 186 -11.85 11.62 13.03
C GLU A 186 -12.15 10.22 13.57
N TYR A 187 -12.67 10.12 14.80
CA TYR A 187 -12.91 8.85 15.50
C TYR A 187 -14.38 8.41 15.49
N GLN A 188 -15.27 9.21 14.90
CA GLN A 188 -16.69 8.90 14.82
C GLN A 188 -17.00 8.03 13.62
N TYR A 189 -17.68 6.92 13.86
CA TYR A 189 -18.23 6.08 12.80
C TYR A 189 -19.48 6.74 12.24
N GLU A 190 -19.33 7.57 11.21
CA GLU A 190 -20.46 7.93 10.36
C GLU A 190 -20.86 6.69 9.59
N THR A 191 -22.04 6.14 9.87
CA THR A 191 -22.55 4.95 9.19
C THR A 191 -22.69 5.30 7.72
N PRO A 192 -21.88 4.74 6.81
CA PRO A 192 -22.25 4.77 5.40
C PRO A 192 -23.55 3.97 5.28
N ASP A 193 -24.41 4.33 4.33
CA ASP A 193 -25.57 3.51 4.00
C ASP A 193 -25.09 2.10 3.65
N ASN A 194 -25.22 1.19 4.63
CA ASN A 194 -24.65 -0.16 4.59
C ASN A 194 -25.15 -0.95 3.38
N GLU A 195 -26.28 -0.57 2.81
CA GLU A 195 -26.84 -1.18 1.61
C GLU A 195 -26.03 -0.88 0.34
N VAL A 196 -25.44 0.32 0.21
CA VAL A 196 -24.62 0.68 -0.96
C VAL A 196 -23.28 -0.05 -0.92
N ILE A 197 -22.64 -0.12 0.25
CA ILE A 197 -21.37 -0.84 0.43
C ILE A 197 -21.56 -2.36 0.27
N ARG A 198 -22.67 -2.92 0.77
CA ARG A 198 -22.98 -4.36 0.61
C ARG A 198 -23.43 -4.73 -0.81
N GLY A 199 -24.05 -3.80 -1.54
CA GLY A 199 -24.49 -3.97 -2.93
C GLY A 199 -23.38 -3.72 -3.96
N ALA A 200 -22.30 -3.03 -3.57
CA ALA A 200 -21.17 -2.76 -4.45
C ALA A 200 -20.46 -4.07 -4.80
N ARG A 201 -20.33 -4.34 -6.10
CA ARG A 201 -19.70 -5.54 -6.71
C ARG A 201 -18.21 -5.73 -6.33
N GLN A 202 -17.66 -4.90 -5.45
CA GLN A 202 -16.26 -4.82 -5.09
C GLN A 202 -15.78 -5.85 -4.07
N SER A 203 -16.65 -6.45 -3.25
CA SER A 203 -16.19 -7.48 -2.31
C SER A 203 -15.53 -8.69 -3.02
N LEU A 204 -15.61 -8.75 -4.35
CA LEU A 204 -15.06 -9.78 -5.23
C LEU A 204 -13.84 -9.34 -6.04
N LEU A 205 -13.51 -8.05 -6.13
CA LEU A 205 -12.41 -7.56 -6.97
C LEU A 205 -11.16 -7.28 -6.13
N PRO A 206 -10.00 -7.90 -6.42
CA PRO A 206 -8.76 -7.70 -5.67
C PRO A 206 -8.09 -6.38 -6.09
N LEU A 207 -8.70 -5.27 -5.68
CA LEU A 207 -8.12 -3.94 -5.83
C LEU A 207 -6.97 -3.73 -4.86
N ASP A 208 -6.02 -2.90 -5.25
CA ASP A 208 -5.03 -2.40 -4.32
C ASP A 208 -5.66 -1.29 -3.45
N PRO A 209 -5.09 -0.98 -2.28
CA PRO A 209 -5.63 0.06 -1.40
C PRO A 209 -5.84 1.41 -2.08
N ARG A 210 -4.94 1.84 -2.99
CA ARG A 210 -5.00 3.17 -3.61
C ARG A 210 -6.08 3.28 -4.67
N VAL A 211 -6.27 2.22 -5.46
CA VAL A 211 -7.35 2.12 -6.43
C VAL A 211 -8.69 1.89 -5.74
N SER A 212 -8.71 1.13 -4.64
CA SER A 212 -9.91 0.98 -3.79
C SER A 212 -10.35 2.33 -3.23
N GLU A 213 -9.44 3.09 -2.62
CA GLU A 213 -9.68 4.43 -2.08
C GLU A 213 -10.22 5.38 -3.16
N LEU A 214 -9.59 5.42 -4.34
CA LEU A 214 -10.08 6.23 -5.47
C LEU A 214 -11.48 5.80 -5.93
N PHE A 215 -11.75 4.50 -5.98
CA PHE A 215 -13.07 4.01 -6.37
C PHE A 215 -14.15 4.49 -5.39
N TRP A 216 -13.92 4.40 -4.08
CA TRP A 216 -14.90 4.81 -3.08
C TRP A 216 -15.14 6.31 -3.08
N GLN A 217 -14.15 7.12 -3.45
CA GLN A 217 -14.33 8.55 -3.71
C GLN A 217 -15.29 8.84 -4.87
N TYR A 218 -15.41 7.95 -5.86
CA TYR A 218 -16.38 8.07 -6.96
C TYR A 218 -17.76 7.51 -6.62
N GLU A 219 -17.83 6.39 -5.91
CA GLU A 219 -19.12 5.76 -5.57
C GLU A 219 -19.83 6.47 -4.42
N LEU A 220 -19.08 6.98 -3.45
CA LEU A 220 -19.57 7.63 -2.24
C LEU A 220 -18.86 8.98 -2.01
N PRO A 221 -18.94 9.93 -2.97
CA PRO A 221 -18.23 11.20 -2.88
C PRO A 221 -18.65 12.04 -1.67
N SER A 222 -19.90 11.92 -1.21
CA SER A 222 -20.37 12.61 -0.01
C SER A 222 -19.74 12.10 1.29
N ILE A 223 -19.00 10.99 1.26
CA ILE A 223 -18.32 10.43 2.43
C ILE A 223 -16.81 10.58 2.26
N TYR A 224 -16.28 10.19 1.09
CA TYR A 224 -14.84 10.10 0.88
C TYR A 224 -14.26 11.27 0.07
N CYS A 225 -15.08 12.17 -0.47
CA CYS A 225 -14.65 13.26 -1.35
C CYS A 225 -15.52 14.53 -1.16
N LEU A 226 -15.73 14.93 0.10
CA LEU A 226 -16.65 16.01 0.50
C LEU A 226 -16.29 17.38 -0.08
N GLY A 227 -16.78 17.67 -1.29
CA GLY A 227 -16.56 18.97 -1.96
C GLY A 227 -15.15 19.18 -2.50
N GLU A 228 -14.31 18.14 -2.42
CA GLU A 228 -12.95 18.13 -2.93
C GLU A 228 -12.85 17.41 -4.27
N GLN A 229 -11.67 17.48 -4.91
CA GLN A 229 -11.37 16.60 -6.03
C GLN A 229 -10.93 15.23 -5.51
N PRO A 230 -11.18 14.15 -6.26
CA PRO A 230 -10.67 12.85 -5.89
C PRO A 230 -9.16 12.90 -5.80
N HIS A 231 -8.59 12.17 -4.86
CA HIS A 231 -7.17 12.20 -4.58
C HIS A 231 -6.58 10.81 -4.39
N VAL A 232 -5.29 10.69 -4.66
CA VAL A 232 -4.54 9.43 -4.55
C VAL A 232 -3.20 9.71 -3.88
N TYR A 233 -2.94 9.01 -2.77
CA TYR A 233 -1.64 9.05 -2.12
C TYR A 233 -0.71 8.00 -2.72
N LEU A 234 0.31 8.42 -3.48
CA LEU A 234 1.29 7.47 -4.01
C LEU A 234 2.25 7.04 -2.90
N GLY A 235 2.66 5.77 -2.95
CA GLY A 235 3.60 5.21 -1.98
C GLY A 235 4.91 5.98 -1.94
N ILE A 236 5.53 6.10 -0.77
CA ILE A 236 6.89 6.65 -0.69
C ILE A 236 7.82 5.64 -1.40
N LEU A 237 8.74 6.12 -2.24
CA LEU A 237 9.77 5.27 -2.84
C LEU A 237 11.13 5.64 -2.26
N ASN A 238 12.02 4.65 -2.19
CA ASN A 238 13.42 4.90 -1.84
C ASN A 238 14.12 5.50 -3.06
N GLU A 239 14.15 6.82 -3.13
CA GLU A 239 14.69 7.57 -4.27
C GLU A 239 15.65 8.67 -3.83
N ASP A 240 16.48 9.15 -4.77
CA ASP A 240 17.29 10.36 -4.57
C ASP A 240 16.40 11.61 -4.59
N SER A 241 16.16 12.17 -3.41
CA SER A 241 15.27 13.33 -3.21
C SER A 241 15.82 14.64 -3.79
N SER A 242 17.07 14.67 -4.27
CA SER A 242 17.65 15.79 -5.01
C SER A 242 17.30 15.79 -6.50
N ARG A 243 16.72 14.69 -7.00
CA ARG A 243 16.33 14.51 -8.40
C ARG A 243 14.82 14.70 -8.59
N ARG A 244 14.39 14.72 -9.86
CA ARG A 244 12.96 14.70 -10.22
C ARG A 244 12.31 13.43 -9.65
N CYS A 245 11.15 13.57 -9.00
CA CYS A 245 10.45 12.47 -8.33
C CYS A 245 10.25 11.27 -9.28
N ALA A 246 10.52 10.07 -8.78
CA ALA A 246 10.38 8.82 -9.51
C ALA A 246 8.96 8.59 -10.04
N TRP A 247 7.93 9.07 -9.33
CA TRP A 247 6.52 8.98 -9.75
C TRP A 247 6.16 9.73 -11.04
N GLU A 248 7.06 10.60 -11.50
CA GLU A 248 6.94 11.19 -12.84
C GLU A 248 7.01 10.09 -13.91
N GLN A 249 7.78 9.03 -13.63
CA GLN A 249 7.73 7.81 -14.43
C GLN A 249 6.41 7.11 -14.19
N GLY A 250 5.68 6.90 -15.29
CA GLY A 250 4.33 6.33 -15.27
C GLY A 250 3.19 7.31 -15.03
N ARG A 251 3.45 8.63 -14.89
CA ARG A 251 2.39 9.66 -14.77
C ARG A 251 1.36 9.57 -15.91
N THR A 252 1.82 9.30 -17.13
CA THR A 252 0.95 9.12 -18.30
C THR A 252 0.04 7.90 -18.17
N TYR A 253 0.53 6.78 -17.64
CA TYR A 253 -0.29 5.59 -17.39
C TYR A 253 -1.38 5.86 -16.33
N ARG A 254 -1.03 6.56 -15.25
CA ARG A 254 -2.00 6.92 -14.20
C ARG A 254 -3.04 7.92 -14.70
N SER A 255 -2.61 8.98 -15.39
CA SER A 255 -3.52 9.96 -16.01
C SER A 255 -4.52 9.30 -16.98
N LEU A 256 -4.03 8.36 -17.80
CA LEU A 256 -4.87 7.56 -18.69
C LEU A 256 -5.88 6.72 -17.89
N GLY A 257 -5.43 6.00 -16.86
CA GLY A 257 -6.28 5.20 -15.99
C GLY A 257 -7.37 6.02 -15.30
N TYR A 258 -7.02 7.16 -14.70
CA TYR A 258 -7.98 8.05 -14.07
C TYR A 258 -8.99 8.61 -15.06
N SER A 259 -8.52 9.01 -16.25
CA SER A 259 -9.40 9.56 -17.30
C SER A 259 -10.38 8.50 -17.82
N LEU A 260 -9.92 7.27 -18.03
CA LEU A 260 -10.78 6.14 -18.39
C LEU A 260 -11.82 5.84 -17.32
N PHE A 261 -11.38 5.74 -16.07
CA PHE A 261 -12.27 5.48 -14.94
C PHE A 261 -13.33 6.58 -14.80
N ASN A 262 -12.94 7.84 -14.90
CA ASN A 262 -13.86 8.99 -14.90
C ASN A 262 -14.86 8.92 -16.06
N LEU A 263 -14.42 8.59 -17.28
CA LEU A 263 -15.30 8.46 -18.44
C LEU A 263 -16.31 7.31 -18.31
N SER A 264 -15.98 6.26 -17.55
CA SER A 264 -16.90 5.15 -17.27
C SER A 264 -18.10 5.56 -16.40
N ARG A 265 -18.03 6.70 -15.72
CA ARG A 265 -19.08 7.19 -14.84
C ARG A 265 -20.06 8.11 -15.57
N PRO A 266 -21.33 8.19 -15.12
CA PRO A 266 -22.31 9.13 -15.65
C PRO A 266 -21.75 10.55 -15.62
N ALA A 267 -22.09 11.37 -16.62
CA ALA A 267 -21.53 12.72 -16.75
C ALA A 267 -21.72 13.61 -15.51
N ALA A 268 -22.78 13.39 -14.73
CA ALA A 268 -23.05 14.11 -13.48
C ALA A 268 -22.07 13.76 -12.34
N ASN A 269 -21.41 12.61 -12.42
CA ASN A 269 -20.50 12.09 -11.40
C ASN A 269 -19.03 12.13 -11.87
N ARG A 270 -18.74 12.93 -12.90
CA ARG A 270 -17.39 13.08 -13.43
C ARG A 270 -16.69 14.25 -12.77
N PHE A 271 -15.40 14.07 -12.54
CA PHE A 271 -14.51 15.12 -12.04
C PHE A 271 -13.68 15.71 -13.17
N ALA A 272 -13.15 16.92 -12.93
CA ALA A 272 -12.26 17.61 -13.86
C ALA A 272 -10.79 17.20 -13.68
N ALA A 273 -10.42 16.81 -12.46
CA ALA A 273 -9.05 16.49 -12.08
C ALA A 273 -9.02 15.41 -10.98
N VAL A 274 -7.86 14.78 -10.83
CA VAL A 274 -7.48 13.98 -9.66
C VAL A 274 -6.23 14.61 -9.04
N HIS A 275 -6.15 14.72 -7.72
CA HIS A 275 -4.96 15.18 -7.01
C HIS A 275 -4.07 13.99 -6.60
N GLU A 276 -2.84 13.95 -7.10
CA GLU A 276 -1.84 12.99 -6.63
C GLU A 276 -1.00 13.60 -5.51
N PHE A 277 -1.00 12.97 -4.35
CA PHE A 277 -0.11 13.33 -3.25
C PHE A 277 1.18 12.51 -3.36
N VAL A 278 2.29 13.20 -3.59
CA VAL A 278 3.61 12.60 -3.79
C VAL A 278 4.67 13.25 -2.92
N ARG A 279 5.69 12.50 -2.54
CA ARG A 279 6.86 13.05 -1.85
C ARG A 279 7.77 13.77 -2.85
N ARG A 280 7.99 15.06 -2.65
CA ARG A 280 9.05 15.83 -3.34
C ARG A 280 10.03 16.38 -2.32
N GLY A 281 11.28 15.90 -2.38
CA GLY A 281 12.29 16.27 -1.40
C GLY A 281 11.89 15.78 0.01
N GLY A 282 11.77 16.72 0.93
CA GLY A 282 11.34 16.49 2.31
C GLY A 282 9.85 16.75 2.57
N ARG A 283 9.03 17.02 1.55
CA ARG A 283 7.62 17.41 1.70
C ARG A 283 6.70 16.50 0.88
N ILE A 284 5.45 16.37 1.31
CA ILE A 284 4.36 15.82 0.50
C ILE A 284 3.68 16.99 -0.21
N VAL A 285 3.45 16.86 -1.50
CA VAL A 285 2.80 17.88 -2.34
C VAL A 285 1.66 17.26 -3.12
N ALA A 286 0.58 18.02 -3.32
CA ALA A 286 -0.51 17.67 -4.21
C ALA A 286 -0.19 18.12 -5.64
N GLU A 287 -0.40 17.24 -6.61
CA GLU A 287 -0.27 17.50 -8.03
C GLU A 287 -1.60 17.26 -8.73
N GLU A 288 -2.06 18.27 -9.47
CA GLU A 288 -3.27 18.15 -10.26
C GLU A 288 -3.01 17.36 -11.55
N ILE A 289 -3.79 16.30 -11.74
CA ILE A 289 -3.87 15.51 -12.96
C ILE A 289 -5.19 15.84 -13.64
N THR A 290 -5.15 16.68 -14.67
CA THR A 290 -6.33 17.03 -15.47
C THR A 290 -6.84 15.80 -16.22
N LEU A 291 -8.15 15.52 -16.08
CA LEU A 291 -8.77 14.35 -16.69
C LEU A 291 -9.13 14.62 -18.15
N SER A 292 -8.69 13.72 -19.01
CA SER A 292 -8.80 13.86 -20.45
C SER A 292 -10.15 13.35 -20.99
N GLY A 293 -10.61 13.98 -22.08
CA GLY A 293 -11.81 13.53 -22.79
C GLY A 293 -11.57 12.30 -23.68
N THR A 294 -12.66 11.72 -24.18
CA THR A 294 -12.68 10.45 -24.93
C THR A 294 -11.67 10.36 -26.08
N LYS A 295 -11.49 11.44 -26.87
CA LYS A 295 -10.55 11.45 -28.02
C LYS A 295 -9.09 11.31 -27.59
N THR A 296 -8.69 12.04 -26.56
CA THR A 296 -7.33 12.01 -26.01
C THR A 296 -7.08 10.65 -25.37
N VAL A 297 -8.03 10.16 -24.57
CA VAL A 297 -7.95 8.82 -23.96
C VAL A 297 -7.78 7.70 -24.99
N ALA A 298 -8.54 7.73 -26.09
CA ALA A 298 -8.37 6.74 -27.16
C ALA A 298 -6.99 6.82 -27.82
N SER A 299 -6.49 8.03 -28.04
CA SER A 299 -5.16 8.26 -28.62
C SER A 299 -4.03 7.79 -27.69
N ASP A 300 -4.18 8.03 -26.39
CA ASP A 300 -3.23 7.62 -25.35
C ASP A 300 -3.24 6.10 -25.17
N MET A 301 -4.41 5.44 -25.19
CA MET A 301 -4.50 3.97 -25.21
C MET A 301 -3.78 3.36 -26.42
N GLU A 302 -3.97 3.93 -27.61
CA GLU A 302 -3.27 3.47 -28.81
C GLU A 302 -1.75 3.72 -28.73
N LEU A 303 -1.32 4.77 -28.05
CA LEU A 303 0.10 4.98 -27.76
C LEU A 303 0.65 3.89 -26.82
N VAL A 304 -0.10 3.51 -25.78
CA VAL A 304 0.28 2.39 -24.89
C VAL A 304 0.36 1.08 -25.67
N ARG A 305 -0.64 0.76 -26.50
CA ARG A 305 -0.65 -0.44 -27.35
C ARG A 305 0.59 -0.51 -28.25
N ARG A 306 0.91 0.59 -28.94
CA ARG A 306 2.09 0.67 -29.80
C ARG A 306 3.39 0.48 -29.02
N ARG A 307 3.51 1.11 -27.84
CA ARG A 307 4.68 0.95 -26.96
C ARG A 307 4.88 -0.51 -26.54
N LEU A 308 3.81 -1.17 -26.12
CA LEU A 308 3.84 -2.59 -25.75
C LEU A 308 4.21 -3.46 -26.96
N ALA A 309 3.60 -3.24 -28.13
CA ALA A 309 3.93 -3.99 -29.35
C ALA A 309 5.40 -3.84 -29.76
N THR A 310 5.96 -2.63 -29.65
CA THR A 310 7.39 -2.39 -29.89
C THR A 310 8.28 -3.13 -28.89
N ALA A 311 7.90 -3.14 -27.60
CA ALA A 311 8.66 -3.87 -26.59
C ALA A 311 8.59 -5.38 -26.78
N HIS A 312 7.41 -5.93 -27.11
CA HIS A 312 7.23 -7.33 -27.44
C HIS A 312 8.11 -7.75 -28.61
N ALA A 313 8.11 -6.96 -29.70
CA ALA A 313 8.98 -7.20 -30.85
C ALA A 313 10.48 -7.15 -30.51
N ALA A 314 10.88 -6.38 -29.49
CA ALA A 314 12.27 -6.27 -29.06
C ALA A 314 12.71 -7.33 -28.04
N PHE A 315 11.79 -7.86 -27.23
CA PHE A 315 12.13 -8.59 -26.00
C PHE A 315 11.48 -9.97 -25.85
N ASP A 316 10.51 -10.37 -26.67
CA ASP A 316 9.73 -11.61 -26.47
C ASP A 316 10.55 -12.91 -26.61
N GLU A 317 11.72 -12.86 -27.24
CA GLU A 317 12.53 -14.06 -27.45
C GLU A 317 13.23 -14.54 -26.16
N GLY A 318 12.57 -15.49 -25.47
CA GLY A 318 13.17 -16.29 -24.41
C GLY A 318 13.26 -15.63 -23.03
N LEU A 319 12.62 -14.47 -22.84
CA LEU A 319 12.49 -13.83 -21.53
C LEU A 319 11.26 -14.33 -20.77
N SER A 320 11.36 -14.34 -19.44
CA SER A 320 10.19 -14.52 -18.59
C SER A 320 9.33 -13.25 -18.57
N ALA A 321 8.06 -13.37 -18.19
CA ALA A 321 7.16 -12.23 -18.09
C ALA A 321 7.72 -11.14 -17.14
N GLU A 322 8.33 -11.52 -16.02
CA GLU A 322 8.92 -10.57 -15.08
C GLU A 322 10.05 -9.76 -15.73
N SER A 323 10.94 -10.44 -16.45
CA SER A 323 12.05 -9.80 -17.16
C SER A 323 11.56 -8.88 -18.27
N PHE A 324 10.50 -9.26 -18.99
CA PHE A 324 9.86 -8.41 -19.98
C PHE A 324 9.40 -7.10 -19.35
N TRP A 325 8.65 -7.14 -18.24
CA TRP A 325 8.10 -5.93 -17.64
C TRP A 325 9.16 -5.02 -17.03
N PHE A 326 10.21 -5.57 -16.42
CA PHE A 326 11.35 -4.77 -15.98
C PHE A 326 12.05 -4.07 -17.15
N LEU A 327 12.23 -4.74 -18.30
CA LEU A 327 12.79 -4.13 -19.50
C LEU A 327 11.84 -3.12 -20.14
N PHE A 328 10.53 -3.37 -20.14
CA PHE A 328 9.54 -2.43 -20.61
C PHE A 328 9.64 -1.11 -19.83
N ALA A 329 9.59 -1.18 -18.50
CA ALA A 329 9.73 -0.01 -17.64
C ALA A 329 11.09 0.70 -17.85
N LEU A 330 12.18 -0.06 -17.92
CA LEU A 330 13.52 0.49 -18.18
C LEU A 330 13.61 1.17 -19.55
N SER A 331 13.00 0.60 -20.60
CA SER A 331 12.98 1.18 -21.94
C SER A 331 12.21 2.49 -22.01
N ASP A 332 11.11 2.60 -21.24
CA ASP A 332 10.32 3.83 -21.16
C ASP A 332 11.13 4.96 -20.49
N ILE A 333 11.83 4.63 -19.38
CA ILE A 333 12.74 5.54 -18.68
C ILE A 333 13.91 5.96 -19.59
N TYR A 334 14.50 4.99 -20.30
CA TYR A 334 15.63 5.21 -21.18
C TYR A 334 15.26 6.16 -22.34
N ARG A 335 14.06 5.98 -22.92
CA ARG A 335 13.54 6.86 -23.99
C ARG A 335 13.24 8.28 -23.50
N ASP A 336 12.69 8.43 -22.29
CA ASP A 336 12.25 9.74 -21.80
C ASP A 336 13.44 10.71 -21.65
N GLY A 337 14.64 10.22 -21.29
CA GLY A 337 15.93 10.94 -21.32
C GLY A 337 16.05 12.19 -20.42
N ALA A 338 14.93 12.84 -20.12
CA ALA A 338 14.80 14.09 -19.38
C ALA A 338 14.94 13.92 -17.86
N GLY A 339 14.91 12.67 -17.37
CA GLY A 339 15.08 12.33 -15.95
C GLY A 339 16.49 11.95 -15.53
N THR A 340 17.41 11.69 -16.47
CA THR A 340 18.76 11.20 -16.21
C THR A 340 19.81 12.20 -16.70
N THR A 341 20.63 12.73 -15.79
CA THR A 341 21.77 13.61 -16.13
C THR A 341 22.81 12.89 -17.01
N THR A 342 22.84 11.56 -16.99
CA THR A 342 23.66 10.69 -17.84
C THR A 342 22.89 9.42 -18.17
N ILE A 343 22.79 9.08 -19.45
CA ILE A 343 22.21 7.82 -19.93
C ILE A 343 23.19 6.68 -19.58
N PRO A 344 22.79 5.64 -18.83
CA PRO A 344 23.68 4.53 -18.50
C PRO A 344 24.12 3.77 -19.75
N SER A 345 25.40 3.40 -19.80
CA SER A 345 25.93 2.54 -20.87
C SER A 345 25.35 1.13 -20.80
N GLY A 346 25.38 0.38 -21.91
CA GLY A 346 24.90 -1.00 -21.93
C GLY A 346 25.57 -1.92 -20.90
N LYS A 347 26.84 -1.67 -20.55
CA LYS A 347 27.55 -2.41 -19.48
C LYS A 347 27.02 -2.07 -18.09
N GLU A 348 26.70 -0.80 -17.85
CA GLU A 348 26.12 -0.36 -16.57
C GLU A 348 24.72 -0.92 -16.40
N LEU A 349 23.91 -0.93 -17.45
CA LEU A 349 22.60 -1.57 -17.46
C LEU A 349 22.68 -3.09 -17.22
N GLU A 350 23.66 -3.77 -17.83
CA GLU A 350 23.88 -5.21 -17.61
C GLU A 350 24.20 -5.47 -16.14
N SER A 351 25.11 -4.68 -15.57
CA SER A 351 25.47 -4.78 -14.15
C SER A 351 24.28 -4.47 -13.25
N PHE A 352 23.49 -3.45 -13.57
CA PHE A 352 22.31 -3.08 -12.81
C PHE A 352 21.27 -4.20 -12.78
N LEU A 353 20.91 -4.78 -13.92
CA LEU A 353 19.92 -5.86 -13.98
C LEU A 353 20.41 -7.15 -13.30
N THR A 354 21.72 -7.46 -13.39
CA THR A 354 22.28 -8.72 -12.87
C THR A 354 22.77 -8.65 -11.42
N LYS A 355 23.07 -7.46 -10.91
CA LYS A 355 23.64 -7.26 -9.55
C LYS A 355 22.87 -6.25 -8.72
N GLY A 356 21.96 -5.50 -9.33
CA GLY A 356 21.23 -4.41 -8.73
C GLY A 356 21.95 -3.06 -8.75
N TYR A 357 23.20 -2.97 -9.22
CA TYR A 357 23.98 -1.73 -9.23
C TYR A 357 24.88 -1.63 -10.47
N MET A 358 25.07 -0.40 -10.98
CA MET A 358 25.78 -0.13 -12.23
C MET A 358 27.30 -0.27 -12.12
N ALA A 359 27.88 0.06 -10.96
CA ALA A 359 29.33 0.12 -10.75
C ALA A 359 29.85 -0.97 -9.79
N GLN A 360 30.64 -0.60 -8.78
CA GLN A 360 31.21 -1.54 -7.79
C GLN A 360 30.35 -1.67 -6.52
N SER A 361 29.48 -0.69 -6.27
CA SER A 361 28.62 -0.63 -5.09
C SER A 361 27.34 0.12 -5.42
N THR A 362 26.31 -0.07 -4.57
CA THR A 362 25.03 0.64 -4.71
C THR A 362 25.23 2.13 -4.45
N LYS A 363 24.82 2.96 -5.40
CA LYS A 363 24.81 4.43 -5.31
C LYS A 363 23.37 4.96 -5.41
N TRP A 364 23.18 6.23 -5.06
CA TRP A 364 21.90 6.93 -5.20
C TRP A 364 21.32 6.89 -6.62
N THR A 365 22.18 6.86 -7.64
CA THR A 365 21.75 6.69 -9.04
C THR A 365 21.09 5.34 -9.30
N ASP A 366 21.60 4.27 -8.69
CA ASP A 366 21.01 2.92 -8.79
C ASP A 366 19.68 2.85 -8.03
N ILE A 367 19.65 3.41 -6.82
CA ILE A 367 18.46 3.49 -5.97
C ILE A 367 17.34 4.26 -6.69
N HIS A 368 17.67 5.41 -7.27
CA HIS A 368 16.70 6.22 -8.00
C HIS A 368 16.22 5.55 -9.28
N LEU A 369 17.10 4.86 -10.03
CA LEU A 369 16.68 4.11 -11.22
C LEU A 369 15.71 2.98 -10.85
N LEU A 370 15.98 2.26 -9.74
CA LEU A 370 15.06 1.25 -9.24
C LEU A 370 13.70 1.86 -8.85
N ALA A 371 13.70 3.02 -8.16
CA ALA A 371 12.46 3.72 -7.82
C ALA A 371 11.67 4.13 -9.08
N GLN A 372 12.34 4.59 -10.14
CA GLN A 372 11.71 4.92 -11.42
C GLN A 372 11.06 3.69 -12.06
N ILE A 373 11.74 2.54 -12.06
CA ILE A 373 11.19 1.27 -12.56
C ILE A 373 9.95 0.86 -11.75
N GLN A 374 10.05 0.91 -10.42
CA GLN A 374 8.95 0.60 -9.51
C GLN A 374 7.74 1.52 -9.73
N ALA A 375 7.97 2.83 -9.89
CA ALA A 375 6.93 3.80 -10.17
C ALA A 375 6.21 3.51 -11.50
N ALA A 376 6.97 3.21 -12.56
CA ALA A 376 6.41 2.86 -13.86
C ALA A 376 5.56 1.57 -13.79
N LEU A 377 6.09 0.51 -13.17
CA LEU A 377 5.39 -0.77 -13.00
C LEU A 377 4.13 -0.64 -12.15
N TYR A 378 4.20 0.07 -11.03
CA TYR A 378 3.02 0.31 -10.20
C TYR A 378 1.96 1.16 -10.91
N SER A 379 2.38 2.13 -11.72
CA SER A 379 1.47 2.93 -12.53
C SER A 379 0.74 2.11 -13.59
N LEU A 380 1.40 1.11 -14.18
CA LEU A 380 0.76 0.14 -15.08
C LEU A 380 -0.22 -0.76 -14.31
N ARG A 381 0.09 -1.15 -13.07
CA ARG A 381 -0.84 -1.88 -12.20
C ARG A 381 -2.10 -1.07 -11.89
N ILE A 382 -1.95 0.22 -11.57
CA ILE A 382 -3.07 1.15 -11.37
C ILE A 382 -3.92 1.22 -12.64
N LEU A 383 -3.29 1.44 -13.81
CA LEU A 383 -3.99 1.47 -15.09
C LEU A 383 -4.78 0.17 -15.33
N LYS A 384 -4.16 -0.99 -15.09
CA LYS A 384 -4.82 -2.29 -15.22
C LYS A 384 -6.07 -2.38 -14.32
N GLN A 385 -5.94 -2.06 -13.03
CA GLN A 385 -7.08 -2.18 -12.10
C GLN A 385 -8.21 -1.21 -12.46
N LEU A 386 -7.87 0.01 -12.91
CA LEU A 386 -8.86 0.98 -13.36
C LEU A 386 -9.57 0.55 -14.66
N LEU A 387 -8.84 -0.08 -15.59
CA LEU A 387 -9.43 -0.71 -16.78
C LEU A 387 -10.42 -1.82 -16.38
N ASP A 388 -10.01 -2.70 -15.46
CA ASP A 388 -10.81 -3.85 -15.01
C ASP A 388 -12.15 -3.40 -14.38
N ILE A 389 -12.18 -2.26 -13.67
CA ILE A 389 -13.39 -1.75 -12.99
C ILE A 389 -14.21 -0.72 -13.78
N ALA A 390 -13.71 -0.25 -14.93
CA ALA A 390 -14.37 0.76 -15.76
C ALA A 390 -15.43 0.20 -16.73
N ALA A 391 -15.62 -1.12 -16.88
CA ALA A 391 -16.43 -1.69 -17.97
C ALA A 391 -17.95 -1.42 -17.83
N PRO A 392 -18.62 -0.93 -18.89
CA PRO A 392 -19.18 -1.87 -19.86
C PRO A 392 -19.05 -1.41 -21.33
N GLY A 393 -18.22 -2.12 -22.11
CA GLY A 393 -18.14 -2.05 -23.58
C GLY A 393 -17.06 -3.00 -24.10
N ASP A 394 -17.30 -3.67 -25.23
CA ASP A 394 -16.42 -4.73 -25.78
C ASP A 394 -14.98 -4.24 -26.06
N ASP A 395 -14.77 -2.96 -26.42
CA ASP A 395 -13.45 -2.38 -26.67
C ASP A 395 -12.56 -2.31 -25.39
N LEU A 396 -13.17 -2.26 -24.20
CA LEU A 396 -12.44 -2.25 -22.92
C LEU A 396 -11.95 -3.65 -22.52
N ILE A 397 -12.61 -4.71 -23.01
CA ILE A 397 -12.24 -6.10 -22.72
C ILE A 397 -10.92 -6.47 -23.41
N GLU A 398 -10.69 -6.00 -24.64
CA GLU A 398 -9.36 -6.13 -25.26
C GLU A 398 -8.30 -5.33 -24.49
N SER A 399 -8.68 -4.20 -23.90
CA SER A 399 -7.74 -3.32 -23.21
C SER A 399 -7.26 -3.89 -21.87
N SER A 400 -8.06 -4.68 -21.17
CA SER A 400 -7.64 -5.36 -19.93
C SER A 400 -6.66 -6.51 -20.18
N SER A 401 -6.77 -7.20 -21.33
CA SER A 401 -5.82 -8.25 -21.72
C SER A 401 -4.40 -7.73 -21.98
N LEU A 402 -4.24 -6.45 -22.36
CA LEU A 402 -2.92 -5.85 -22.66
C LEU A 402 -1.96 -5.89 -21.47
N LEU A 403 -2.49 -5.87 -20.25
CA LEU A 403 -1.73 -5.83 -19.00
C LEU A 403 -1.95 -7.09 -18.16
N ALA A 404 -2.50 -8.16 -18.75
CA ALA A 404 -2.88 -9.38 -18.03
C ALA A 404 -1.67 -10.08 -17.39
N ASP A 405 -0.53 -10.06 -18.06
CA ASP A 405 0.70 -10.73 -17.62
C ASP A 405 1.58 -9.87 -16.70
N LEU A 406 1.06 -8.77 -16.15
CA LEU A 406 1.78 -7.96 -15.16
C LEU A 406 2.12 -8.82 -13.93
N PRO A 407 3.38 -8.82 -13.44
CA PRO A 407 3.74 -9.59 -12.27
C PRO A 407 3.06 -9.03 -11.02
N PRO A 408 2.89 -9.85 -9.96
CA PRO A 408 2.43 -9.36 -8.67
C PRO A 408 3.38 -8.32 -8.07
N LEU A 409 2.85 -7.47 -7.18
CA LEU A 409 3.55 -6.35 -6.57
C LEU A 409 4.82 -6.78 -5.84
N HIS A 410 4.82 -7.93 -5.14
CA HIS A 410 6.02 -8.41 -4.46
C HIS A 410 7.18 -8.73 -5.42
N ILE A 411 6.90 -8.99 -6.70
CA ILE A 411 7.91 -9.13 -7.75
C ILE A 411 8.32 -7.75 -8.26
N MET A 412 7.35 -6.95 -8.73
CA MET A 412 7.62 -5.65 -9.34
C MET A 412 8.35 -4.68 -8.41
N MET A 413 8.13 -4.81 -7.10
CA MET A 413 8.71 -3.95 -6.07
C MET A 413 10.01 -4.49 -5.46
N SER A 414 10.47 -5.67 -5.86
CA SER A 414 11.65 -6.31 -5.27
C SER A 414 12.88 -6.22 -6.18
N ARG A 415 13.94 -5.57 -5.66
CA ARG A 415 15.27 -5.56 -6.29
C ARG A 415 15.82 -6.97 -6.47
N GLN A 416 15.61 -7.83 -5.47
CA GLN A 416 16.08 -9.22 -5.51
C GLN A 416 15.37 -10.02 -6.60
N LYS A 417 14.06 -9.82 -6.78
CA LYS A 417 13.29 -10.48 -7.83
C LYS A 417 13.71 -10.02 -9.23
N MET A 418 13.99 -8.73 -9.41
CA MET A 418 14.62 -8.22 -10.63
C MET A 418 15.95 -8.93 -10.91
N ILE A 419 16.85 -9.00 -9.92
CA ILE A 419 18.15 -9.67 -10.10
C ILE A 419 17.98 -11.15 -10.48
N GLN A 420 17.03 -11.84 -9.82
CA GLN A 420 16.73 -13.24 -10.09
C GLN A 420 16.19 -13.46 -11.52
N SER A 421 15.34 -12.56 -12.02
CA SER A 421 14.77 -12.67 -13.37
C SER A 421 15.84 -12.52 -14.47
N PHE A 422 16.95 -11.86 -14.16
CA PHE A 422 18.09 -11.63 -15.05
C PHE A 422 19.34 -12.47 -14.74
N ALA A 423 19.19 -13.63 -14.09
CA ALA A 423 20.32 -14.51 -13.77
C ALA A 423 21.12 -14.99 -15.00
N ASN A 424 20.48 -15.10 -16.17
CA ASN A 424 21.14 -15.47 -17.43
C ASN A 424 21.78 -14.25 -18.12
N THR A 425 23.05 -14.01 -17.82
CA THR A 425 23.82 -12.88 -18.37
C THR A 425 23.86 -12.80 -19.90
N ARG A 426 23.73 -13.92 -20.64
CA ARG A 426 23.70 -13.89 -22.11
C ARG A 426 22.41 -13.27 -22.64
N LEU A 427 21.27 -13.66 -22.06
CA LEU A 427 19.97 -13.10 -22.41
C LEU A 427 19.91 -11.60 -22.06
N VAL A 428 20.45 -11.22 -20.90
CA VAL A 428 20.53 -9.80 -20.49
C VAL A 428 21.27 -8.94 -21.51
N ARG A 429 22.46 -9.39 -21.96
CA ARG A 429 23.24 -8.66 -22.96
C ARG A 429 22.52 -8.50 -24.29
N HIS A 430 21.80 -9.53 -24.71
CA HIS A 430 21.01 -9.49 -25.93
C HIS A 430 19.87 -8.48 -25.78
N ALA A 431 19.09 -8.58 -24.69
CA ALA A 431 17.97 -7.67 -24.41
C ALA A 431 18.40 -6.21 -24.30
N ILE A 432 19.51 -5.91 -23.62
CA ILE A 432 20.04 -4.54 -23.52
C ILE A 432 20.46 -4.01 -24.88
N ARG A 433 21.07 -4.85 -25.73
CA ARG A 433 21.42 -4.45 -27.09
C ARG A 433 20.17 -4.10 -27.89
N GLN A 434 19.15 -4.97 -27.86
CA GLN A 434 17.86 -4.71 -28.51
C GLN A 434 17.22 -3.42 -27.98
N MET A 435 17.30 -3.17 -26.67
CA MET A 435 16.78 -1.95 -26.06
C MET A 435 17.49 -0.71 -26.60
N ILE A 436 18.83 -0.71 -26.64
CA ILE A 436 19.61 0.43 -27.15
C ILE A 436 19.36 0.64 -28.65
N GLU A 437 19.29 -0.44 -29.45
CA GLU A 437 19.00 -0.36 -30.88
C GLU A 437 17.59 0.16 -31.18
N THR A 438 16.61 -0.14 -30.32
CA THR A 438 15.20 0.22 -30.52
C THR A 438 14.85 1.61 -29.95
N TYR A 439 15.46 2.00 -28.83
CA TYR A 439 15.04 3.18 -28.05
C TYR A 439 16.14 4.24 -27.86
N GLY A 440 17.38 3.97 -28.29
CA GLY A 440 18.54 4.85 -28.09
C GLY A 440 18.93 5.72 -29.26
#